data_AF-A0AAN9M343-F1
#
_entry.id   AF-A0AAN9M343-F1
#
_cell.length_a   1.000
_cell.length_b   1.000
_cell.length_c   1.000
_cell.angle_alpha   90.00
_cell.angle_beta   90.00
_cell.angle_gamma   90.00
#
_symmetry.space_group_name_H-M   'P 1'
#
loop_
_entity.id
_entity.type
_entity.pdbx_description
1 polymer ?
#
loop_
_entity_poly.entity_id
_entity_poly.type
_entity_poly.pdbx_seq_one_letter_code
_entity_poly.pdbx_strand_id
1 'polypeptide(L)'
;MLLRYLKPFLSSGAVRPKESAPSLAVTSVIVINDSLVVKICILNRICIYEEFIVIGVRRRSANLDSVVIDLLMGMHLVLFLFLASLRLALCQDVEHGLILVEGIQAIAETDDNFICATIDWWPHDKCDYKYCPWGDSSAVNLDLSHPFLAKAIQALKPLRIRVGGSLQDQVLYEVGSLKSPCHPFQKMKGGLFGFSKGCLQMKRWDELNHFFDDTGVLVTFGLNALHGRHPSSHTVWGGDWDSSNAYDLINYTISKGYKIDSWEFGNELSGKGIGASVSAVQYGKDLIKLKEVLHSLYNNSNFKPLLVAPGGFYNKDWYDKLLQVTGPGVVNVLTHHVYNLGPGSDEHLDRKILDPEQLSKVESTFSNLSETIKKYGHWSSAWVGEAGGAFNSGGRQISNTFVNSFWYLDQLGIASRYNTKVYCRQTLIGGNYGLLDTTTFVPNPDYYSALLWHQLMGKTVLAANSDVFSPSLRTYAHCSKGRDGITLLLINLSNQTRFRLMVHDRVPLSNGGNENSTMIHAENSFFSHLKRAFSWIGSKGSEVTFREEYHLNAKDDYLKSQTMLLNGIPLELTNDGEIPTLDPLLNSVQSPILLAPLSIAFVVFPYFDAPACAGHRKL
;
A
#
# COMPACT_ATOMS: atom_id res chain seq x y z
N MET A 1 33.88 -44.51 -31.11
CA MET A 1 34.07 -43.13 -31.63
C MET A 1 33.31 -42.09 -30.78
N LEU A 2 32.08 -42.35 -30.30
CA LEU A 2 31.36 -41.51 -29.32
C LEU A 2 32.09 -41.30 -27.96
N LEU A 3 32.87 -42.28 -27.49
CA LEU A 3 33.71 -42.15 -26.27
C LEU A 3 34.80 -41.07 -26.37
N ARG A 4 35.14 -40.57 -27.57
CA ARG A 4 36.10 -39.45 -27.73
C ARG A 4 35.46 -38.07 -27.54
N TYR A 5 34.13 -37.95 -27.71
CA TYR A 5 33.40 -36.68 -27.51
C TYR A 5 32.91 -36.47 -26.06
N LEU A 6 32.86 -37.52 -25.25
CA LEU A 6 32.48 -37.44 -23.81
C LEU A 6 33.65 -37.20 -22.86
N LYS A 7 34.89 -37.22 -23.37
CA LYS A 7 36.11 -37.05 -22.57
C LYS A 7 36.22 -35.70 -21.81
N PRO A 8 35.66 -34.57 -22.29
CA PRO A 8 35.65 -33.33 -21.51
C PRO A 8 34.68 -33.36 -20.32
N PHE A 9 33.68 -34.26 -20.31
CA PHE A 9 32.65 -34.33 -19.25
C PHE A 9 32.96 -35.38 -18.17
N LEU A 10 34.00 -36.21 -18.36
CA LEU A 10 34.36 -37.30 -17.44
C LEU A 10 35.65 -37.05 -16.65
N SER A 11 36.34 -35.92 -16.87
CA SER A 11 37.56 -35.59 -16.10
C SER A 11 37.60 -34.13 -15.67
N SER A 12 36.89 -33.81 -14.59
CA SER A 12 37.29 -32.76 -13.65
C SER A 12 36.82 -33.15 -12.26
N GLY A 13 37.69 -33.86 -11.55
CA GLY A 13 37.56 -34.06 -10.11
C GLY A 13 37.87 -32.75 -9.37
N ALA A 14 37.10 -32.51 -8.31
CA ALA A 14 37.37 -31.65 -7.17
C ALA A 14 37.59 -30.15 -7.42
N VAL A 15 36.47 -29.41 -7.55
CA VAL A 15 36.35 -28.07 -6.97
C VAL A 15 35.02 -28.01 -6.23
N ARG A 16 35.04 -27.60 -4.95
CA ARG A 16 33.85 -27.48 -4.08
C ARG A 16 32.82 -26.55 -4.73
N PRO A 17 31.53 -26.94 -4.87
CA PRO A 17 30.50 -26.00 -5.25
C PRO A 17 30.04 -25.20 -4.02
N LYS A 18 30.08 -23.87 -4.13
CA LYS A 18 29.15 -23.00 -3.40
C LYS A 18 27.74 -23.29 -3.91
N GLU A 19 26.79 -23.31 -2.99
CA GLU A 19 25.37 -23.60 -3.22
C GLU A 19 24.74 -22.73 -4.33
N SER A 20 23.70 -23.28 -4.98
CA SER A 20 22.78 -22.68 -5.98
C SER A 20 23.02 -22.93 -7.49
N ALA A 21 23.10 -24.19 -7.92
CA ALA A 21 22.74 -24.57 -9.30
C ALA A 21 22.20 -26.01 -9.36
N PRO A 22 21.14 -26.31 -10.15
CA PRO A 22 20.69 -27.69 -10.34
C PRO A 22 21.75 -28.49 -11.11
N SER A 23 22.13 -29.66 -10.61
CA SER A 23 23.04 -30.57 -11.30
C SER A 23 22.26 -31.59 -12.12
N LEU A 24 22.48 -31.63 -13.44
CA LEU A 24 22.04 -32.74 -14.30
C LEU A 24 23.08 -33.86 -14.19
N ALA A 25 22.65 -35.08 -13.84
CA ALA A 25 23.50 -36.26 -13.86
C ALA A 25 22.96 -37.29 -14.86
N VAL A 26 23.73 -37.59 -15.91
CA VAL A 26 23.45 -38.72 -16.80
C VAL A 26 23.93 -39.99 -16.09
N THR A 27 23.00 -40.84 -15.67
CA THR A 27 23.31 -41.99 -14.81
C THR A 27 23.59 -43.27 -15.59
N SER A 28 23.06 -43.41 -16.82
CA SER A 28 23.41 -44.53 -17.70
C SER A 28 23.06 -44.28 -19.17
N VAL A 29 23.86 -44.82 -20.09
CA VAL A 29 23.58 -44.85 -21.53
C VAL A 29 23.73 -46.29 -22.01
N ILE A 30 22.70 -46.85 -22.63
CA ILE A 30 22.69 -48.23 -23.14
C ILE A 30 22.26 -48.20 -24.62
N VAL A 31 22.92 -48.99 -25.46
CA VAL A 31 22.56 -49.16 -26.88
C VAL A 31 21.93 -50.54 -27.04
N ILE A 32 20.69 -50.59 -27.53
CA ILE A 32 19.96 -51.84 -27.81
C ILE A 32 19.36 -51.72 -29.20
N ASN A 33 19.67 -52.67 -30.10
CA ASN A 33 19.12 -52.78 -31.46
C ASN A 33 19.04 -51.42 -32.20
N ASP A 34 20.20 -50.79 -32.43
CA ASP A 34 20.33 -49.51 -33.15
C ASP A 34 19.56 -48.32 -32.54
N SER A 35 19.13 -48.42 -31.28
CA SER A 35 18.46 -47.36 -30.53
C SER A 35 19.32 -46.92 -29.33
N LEU A 36 19.49 -45.62 -29.15
CA LEU A 36 20.16 -45.02 -28.00
C LEU A 36 19.15 -44.83 -26.86
N VAL A 37 19.38 -45.47 -25.71
CA VAL A 37 18.57 -45.31 -24.50
C VAL A 37 19.40 -44.57 -23.45
N VAL A 38 18.96 -43.36 -23.07
CA VAL A 38 19.65 -42.50 -22.11
C VAL A 38 18.79 -42.36 -20.85
N LYS A 39 19.37 -42.65 -19.68
CA LYS A 39 18.75 -42.42 -18.37
C LYS A 39 19.36 -41.15 -17.74
N ILE A 40 18.52 -40.15 -17.47
CA ILE A 40 18.91 -38.87 -16.88
C ILE A 40 18.22 -38.74 -15.51
N CYS A 41 18.99 -38.49 -14.45
CA CYS A 41 18.46 -38.12 -13.14
C CYS A 41 18.69 -36.63 -12.90
N ILE A 42 17.62 -35.94 -12.50
CA ILE A 42 17.67 -34.55 -12.06
C ILE A 42 17.48 -34.54 -10.54
N LEU A 43 18.45 -34.00 -9.81
CA LEU A 43 18.39 -33.90 -8.35
C LEU A 43 18.04 -32.47 -7.93
N ASN A 44 16.78 -32.26 -7.55
CA ASN A 44 16.40 -31.31 -6.49
C ASN A 44 15.09 -31.78 -5.83
N ARG A 45 14.92 -31.43 -4.54
CA ARG A 45 13.98 -32.05 -3.59
C ARG A 45 12.57 -32.28 -4.18
N ILE A 46 12.25 -33.57 -4.38
CA ILE A 46 10.92 -34.16 -4.67
C ILE A 46 10.37 -33.94 -6.10
N CYS A 47 11.16 -34.22 -7.14
CA CYS A 47 10.62 -34.63 -8.45
C CYS A 47 11.62 -35.54 -9.18
N ILE A 48 11.33 -36.85 -9.24
CA ILE A 48 12.06 -37.80 -10.10
C ILE A 48 11.19 -38.00 -11.34
N TYR A 49 11.65 -37.53 -12.51
CA TYR A 49 11.10 -37.92 -13.81
C TYR A 49 11.98 -39.02 -14.39
N GLU A 50 11.42 -40.21 -14.63
CA GLU A 50 12.05 -41.25 -15.44
C GLU A 50 11.39 -41.28 -16.82
N GLU A 51 12.13 -40.92 -17.88
CA GLU A 51 11.70 -41.16 -19.26
C GLU A 51 12.70 -42.05 -19.99
N PHE A 52 12.17 -43.03 -20.73
CA PHE A 52 12.94 -43.87 -21.65
C PHE A 52 12.69 -43.36 -23.07
N ILE A 53 13.74 -42.89 -23.74
CA ILE A 53 13.64 -42.50 -25.16
C ILE A 53 14.26 -43.60 -26.01
N VAL A 54 13.49 -44.08 -27.00
CA VAL A 54 13.93 -45.01 -28.04
C VAL A 54 14.00 -44.23 -29.35
N ILE A 55 15.19 -43.85 -29.79
CA ILE A 55 15.39 -43.19 -31.09
C ILE A 55 15.51 -44.27 -32.17
N GLY A 56 14.40 -44.60 -32.83
CA GLY A 56 14.37 -45.56 -33.93
C GLY A 56 14.69 -44.91 -35.28
N VAL A 57 15.86 -45.21 -35.87
CA VAL A 57 16.18 -44.81 -37.25
C VAL A 57 15.84 -45.98 -38.18
N ARG A 58 14.70 -45.91 -38.89
CA ARG A 58 14.40 -46.86 -39.95
C ARG A 58 15.30 -46.59 -41.15
N ARG A 59 16.31 -47.43 -41.37
CA ARG A 59 17.11 -47.44 -42.61
C ARG A 59 16.19 -47.72 -43.81
N ARG A 60 15.92 -46.70 -44.63
CA ARG A 60 15.56 -46.89 -46.03
C ARG A 60 16.68 -46.31 -46.89
N SER A 61 17.40 -47.24 -47.53
CA SER A 61 18.16 -47.14 -48.78
C SER A 61 18.57 -45.75 -49.31
N ALA A 62 19.89 -45.66 -49.56
CA ALA A 62 20.63 -44.77 -50.47
C ALA A 62 21.16 -43.43 -49.91
N ASN A 63 22.49 -43.41 -49.72
CA ASN A 63 23.40 -42.26 -49.65
C ASN A 63 22.94 -41.03 -48.86
N LEU A 64 22.88 -41.15 -47.54
CA LEU A 64 23.11 -40.01 -46.65
C LEU A 64 24.45 -40.21 -45.94
N ASP A 65 25.38 -39.27 -46.12
CA ASP A 65 26.68 -39.23 -45.45
C ASP A 65 26.48 -39.29 -43.93
N SER A 66 27.30 -40.07 -43.21
CA SER A 66 27.19 -40.22 -41.74
C SER A 66 27.24 -38.88 -41.00
N VAL A 67 27.90 -37.88 -41.60
CA VAL A 67 27.98 -36.51 -41.13
C VAL A 67 26.61 -35.83 -41.04
N VAL A 68 25.70 -36.11 -41.99
CA VAL A 68 24.36 -35.50 -42.03
C VAL A 68 23.47 -36.06 -40.91
N ILE A 69 23.61 -37.35 -40.60
CA ILE A 69 22.87 -37.99 -39.51
C ILE A 69 23.37 -37.49 -38.15
N ASP A 70 24.69 -37.35 -37.97
CA ASP A 70 25.27 -36.79 -36.75
C ASP A 70 24.88 -35.31 -36.55
N LEU A 71 24.80 -34.52 -37.63
CA LEU A 71 24.36 -33.12 -37.59
C LEU A 71 22.87 -33.01 -37.20
N LEU A 72 22.01 -33.86 -37.76
CA LEU A 72 20.58 -33.92 -37.43
C LEU A 72 20.36 -34.34 -35.98
N MET A 73 21.08 -35.35 -35.48
CA MET A 73 21.00 -35.77 -34.08
C MET A 73 21.50 -34.67 -33.13
N GLY A 74 22.58 -33.97 -33.48
CA GLY A 74 23.07 -32.81 -32.73
C GLY A 74 22.07 -31.66 -32.69
N MET A 75 21.43 -31.35 -33.83
CA MET A 75 20.38 -30.34 -33.91
C MET A 75 19.13 -30.71 -33.09
N HIS A 76 18.70 -31.96 -33.11
CA HIS A 76 17.58 -32.44 -32.30
C HIS A 76 17.88 -32.38 -30.80
N LEU A 77 19.13 -32.70 -30.40
CA LEU A 77 19.55 -32.59 -29.00
C LEU A 77 19.62 -31.13 -28.54
N VAL A 78 20.17 -30.23 -29.36
CA VAL A 78 20.21 -28.79 -29.07
C VAL A 78 18.80 -28.20 -29.00
N LEU A 79 17.92 -28.58 -29.93
CA LEU A 79 16.52 -28.18 -29.92
C LEU A 79 15.78 -28.70 -28.67
N PHE A 80 16.04 -29.95 -28.27
CA PHE A 80 15.46 -30.52 -27.05
C PHE A 80 15.98 -29.82 -25.80
N LEU A 81 17.28 -29.56 -25.70
CA LEU A 81 17.87 -28.80 -24.59
C LEU A 81 17.35 -27.36 -24.54
N PHE A 82 17.12 -26.74 -25.69
CA PHE A 82 16.50 -25.42 -25.82
C PHE A 82 15.01 -25.44 -25.42
N LEU A 83 14.26 -26.46 -25.81
CA LEU A 83 12.85 -26.63 -25.42
C LEU A 83 12.71 -26.98 -23.93
N ALA A 84 13.62 -27.79 -23.38
CA ALA A 84 13.67 -28.13 -21.97
C ALA A 84 14.09 -26.92 -21.12
N SER A 85 15.03 -26.09 -21.59
CA SER A 85 15.38 -24.83 -20.93
C SER A 85 14.27 -23.78 -21.03
N LEU A 86 13.51 -23.75 -22.13
CA LEU A 86 12.27 -22.95 -22.22
C LEU A 86 11.23 -23.39 -21.19
N ARG A 87 11.03 -24.70 -20.99
CA ARG A 87 10.09 -25.21 -19.98
C ARG A 87 10.52 -24.91 -18.54
N LEU A 88 11.83 -24.93 -18.25
CA LEU A 88 12.38 -24.51 -16.96
C LEU A 88 12.24 -23.01 -16.72
N ALA A 89 12.29 -22.18 -17.77
CA ALA A 89 12.03 -20.73 -17.67
C ALA A 89 10.54 -20.38 -17.53
N LEU A 90 9.63 -21.33 -17.80
CA LEU A 90 8.17 -21.15 -17.78
C LEU A 90 7.48 -21.87 -16.60
N CYS A 91 8.21 -22.55 -15.73
CA CYS A 91 7.61 -23.24 -14.59
C CYS A 91 7.30 -22.22 -13.48
N GLN A 92 6.01 -22.00 -13.20
CA GLN A 92 5.58 -21.28 -11.99
C GLN A 92 5.77 -22.22 -10.79
N ASP A 93 6.51 -21.77 -9.78
CA ASP A 93 6.65 -22.51 -8.53
C ASP A 93 5.35 -22.40 -7.74
N VAL A 94 4.80 -23.51 -7.27
CA VAL A 94 3.63 -23.50 -6.39
C VAL A 94 4.09 -23.76 -4.96
N GLU A 95 4.01 -22.73 -4.13
CA GLU A 95 4.32 -22.83 -2.71
C GLU A 95 3.02 -22.92 -1.90
N HIS A 96 2.98 -23.92 -1.01
CA HIS A 96 1.83 -24.15 -0.15
C HIS A 96 2.07 -23.49 1.20
N GLY A 97 1.03 -22.88 1.75
CA GLY A 97 1.15 -22.12 2.99
C GLY A 97 -0.10 -22.12 3.85
N LEU A 98 0.12 -21.78 5.11
CA LEU A 98 -0.86 -21.61 6.15
C LEU A 98 -0.81 -20.18 6.68
N ILE A 99 -1.95 -19.49 6.64
CA ILE A 99 -2.15 -18.22 7.33
C ILE A 99 -2.83 -18.50 8.66
N LEU A 100 -2.18 -18.12 9.74
CA LEU A 100 -2.69 -18.13 11.10
C LEU A 100 -3.18 -16.72 11.44
N VAL A 101 -4.47 -16.60 11.74
CA VAL A 101 -5.08 -15.36 12.22
C VAL A 101 -5.39 -15.50 13.70
N GLU A 102 -4.97 -14.53 14.50
CA GLU A 102 -5.26 -14.51 15.94
C GLU A 102 -6.54 -13.70 16.20
N GLY A 103 -7.69 -14.40 16.25
CA GLY A 103 -9.00 -13.77 16.39
C GLY A 103 -9.37 -13.29 17.82
N ILE A 104 -8.56 -13.60 18.82
CA ILE A 104 -8.88 -13.36 20.25
C ILE A 104 -8.68 -11.90 20.66
N GLN A 105 -7.60 -11.27 20.20
CA GLN A 105 -7.21 -9.93 20.64
C GLN A 105 -6.81 -9.05 19.46
N ALA A 106 -7.27 -7.80 19.50
CA ALA A 106 -6.81 -6.77 18.58
C ALA A 106 -5.37 -6.34 18.92
N ILE A 107 -4.51 -6.22 17.91
CA ILE A 107 -3.16 -5.68 18.08
C ILE A 107 -3.10 -4.16 17.95
N ALA A 108 -4.10 -3.58 17.26
CA ALA A 108 -4.26 -2.16 17.03
C ALA A 108 -5.70 -1.84 16.62
N GLU A 109 -6.03 -0.56 16.56
CA GLU A 109 -7.31 -0.06 16.04
C GLU A 109 -7.05 1.13 15.10
N THR A 110 -7.69 1.18 13.95
CA THR A 110 -7.67 2.34 13.03
C THR A 110 -8.92 3.20 13.21
N ASP A 111 -9.01 4.37 12.57
CA ASP A 111 -10.26 5.14 12.51
C ASP A 111 -11.25 4.46 11.54
N ASP A 112 -12.55 4.73 11.70
CA ASP A 112 -13.58 4.31 10.73
C ASP A 112 -13.33 4.92 9.33
N ASN A 113 -12.67 6.09 9.30
CA ASN A 113 -12.24 6.84 8.13
C ASN A 113 -10.72 6.73 7.94
N PHE A 114 -10.16 5.53 8.12
CA PHE A 114 -8.73 5.27 7.95
C PHE A 114 -8.19 5.72 6.59
N ILE A 115 -8.96 5.50 5.52
CA ILE A 115 -8.63 6.00 4.18
C ILE A 115 -8.88 7.50 4.12
N CYS A 116 -7.85 8.24 3.74
CA CYS A 116 -7.87 9.68 3.54
C CYS A 116 -7.17 10.02 2.22
N ALA A 117 -7.49 11.18 1.65
CA ALA A 117 -6.79 11.73 0.49
C ALA A 117 -6.43 13.21 0.74
N THR A 118 -5.51 13.76 -0.04
CA THR A 118 -5.14 15.17 0.05
C THR A 118 -5.60 15.97 -1.18
N ILE A 119 -5.80 17.28 -1.00
CA ILE A 119 -5.87 18.25 -2.09
C ILE A 119 -4.73 19.24 -1.86
N ASP A 120 -3.89 19.44 -2.87
CA ASP A 120 -2.69 20.27 -2.78
C ASP A 120 -2.94 21.73 -3.22
N TRP A 121 -1.96 22.60 -3.03
CA TRP A 121 -1.91 23.99 -3.47
C TRP A 121 -1.15 24.20 -4.78
N TRP A 122 -0.45 23.19 -5.30
CA TRP A 122 0.40 23.34 -6.49
C TRP A 122 -0.35 23.88 -7.72
N PRO A 123 0.08 25.01 -8.32
CA PRO A 123 -0.49 25.52 -9.56
C PRO A 123 -0.11 24.64 -10.76
N HIS A 124 -0.83 24.83 -11.88
CA HIS A 124 -0.64 24.09 -13.12
C HIS A 124 0.79 24.14 -13.67
N ASP A 125 1.53 25.21 -13.36
CA ASP A 125 2.90 25.42 -13.81
C ASP A 125 3.94 24.85 -12.84
N LYS A 126 3.55 24.15 -11.75
CA LYS A 126 4.48 23.34 -10.97
C LYS A 126 4.99 22.18 -11.81
N CYS A 127 6.30 22.18 -12.05
CA CYS A 127 6.96 21.14 -12.83
C CYS A 127 8.05 20.44 -12.01
N ASP A 128 8.21 19.16 -12.27
CA ASP A 128 9.35 18.34 -11.86
C ASP A 128 9.91 17.67 -13.11
N TYR A 129 11.24 17.64 -13.24
CA TYR A 129 11.89 16.92 -14.33
C TYR A 129 11.40 17.34 -15.75
N LYS A 130 11.13 18.65 -15.92
CA LYS A 130 10.59 19.27 -17.15
C LYS A 130 9.17 18.82 -17.54
N TYR A 131 8.40 18.29 -16.59
CA TYR A 131 7.02 17.87 -16.77
C TYR A 131 6.14 18.45 -15.65
N CYS A 132 4.92 18.88 -15.96
CA CYS A 132 4.04 19.61 -15.04
C CYS A 132 2.75 18.79 -14.83
N PRO A 133 2.72 17.86 -13.85
CA PRO A 133 1.63 16.89 -13.70
C PRO A 133 0.40 17.41 -12.94
N TRP A 134 0.37 18.70 -12.60
CA TRP A 134 -0.62 19.24 -11.67
C TRP A 134 -1.87 19.79 -12.38
N GLY A 135 -1.75 20.41 -13.55
CA GLY A 135 -2.93 20.97 -14.23
C GLY A 135 -3.80 21.83 -13.30
N ASP A 136 -5.11 21.78 -13.46
CA ASP A 136 -6.08 22.45 -12.58
C ASP A 136 -6.60 21.51 -11.48
N SER A 137 -5.70 21.07 -10.60
CA SER A 137 -6.01 20.11 -9.52
C SER A 137 -5.87 20.66 -8.10
N SER A 138 -5.54 21.94 -7.95
CA SER A 138 -5.26 22.53 -6.64
C SER A 138 -6.52 23.00 -5.91
N ALA A 139 -6.40 23.23 -4.61
CA ALA A 139 -7.46 23.83 -3.80
C ALA A 139 -8.03 25.13 -4.41
N VAL A 140 -7.22 25.90 -5.15
CA VAL A 140 -7.65 27.19 -5.71
C VAL A 140 -8.25 27.12 -7.10
N ASN A 141 -8.03 26.05 -7.88
CA ASN A 141 -8.48 25.97 -9.28
C ASN A 141 -9.13 24.65 -9.70
N LEU A 142 -9.20 23.64 -8.82
CA LEU A 142 -9.90 22.38 -9.10
C LEU A 142 -11.35 22.61 -9.51
N ASP A 143 -11.79 21.98 -10.60
CA ASP A 143 -13.19 21.99 -11.01
C ASP A 143 -14.03 21.14 -10.05
N LEU A 144 -14.67 21.80 -9.09
CA LEU A 144 -15.53 21.17 -8.09
C LEU A 144 -16.90 20.76 -8.66
N SER A 145 -17.24 21.20 -9.87
CA SER A 145 -18.51 20.86 -10.53
C SER A 145 -18.42 19.58 -11.36
N HIS A 146 -17.21 19.03 -11.54
CA HIS A 146 -17.02 17.83 -12.35
C HIS A 146 -17.71 16.61 -11.70
N PRO A 147 -18.65 15.95 -12.41
CA PRO A 147 -19.48 14.91 -11.79
C PRO A 147 -18.68 13.72 -11.29
N PHE A 148 -17.58 13.36 -11.97
CA PHE A 148 -16.75 12.21 -11.57
C PHE A 148 -16.02 12.47 -10.26
N LEU A 149 -15.68 13.73 -9.95
CA LEU A 149 -15.03 14.09 -8.68
C LEU A 149 -15.98 13.80 -7.50
N ALA A 150 -17.22 14.27 -7.59
CA ALA A 150 -18.22 14.06 -6.56
C ALA A 150 -18.54 12.57 -6.38
N LYS A 151 -18.78 11.84 -7.47
CA LYS A 151 -19.06 10.39 -7.44
C LYS A 151 -17.91 9.60 -6.83
N ALA A 152 -16.67 9.93 -7.20
CA ALA A 152 -15.49 9.27 -6.66
C ALA A 152 -15.33 9.47 -5.15
N ILE A 153 -15.60 10.67 -4.63
CA ILE A 153 -15.57 10.94 -3.19
C ILE A 153 -16.73 10.23 -2.47
N GLN A 154 -17.93 10.27 -3.04
CA GLN A 154 -19.13 9.68 -2.43
C GLN A 154 -19.03 8.16 -2.29
N ALA A 155 -18.36 7.46 -3.21
CA ALA A 155 -18.12 6.03 -3.08
C ALA A 155 -17.20 5.66 -1.90
N LEU A 156 -16.42 6.62 -1.38
CA LEU A 156 -15.57 6.49 -0.19
C LEU A 156 -16.20 7.12 1.07
N LYS A 157 -17.51 7.43 1.06
CA LYS A 157 -18.14 8.24 2.11
C LYS A 157 -18.24 7.52 3.48
N PRO A 158 -17.84 8.18 4.59
CA PRO A 158 -17.16 9.48 4.64
C PRO A 158 -15.69 9.34 4.23
N LEU A 159 -15.22 10.23 3.36
CA LEU A 159 -13.81 10.36 3.04
C LEU A 159 -13.25 11.57 3.79
N ARG A 160 -12.09 11.39 4.45
CA ARG A 160 -11.33 12.53 4.96
C ARG A 160 -10.49 13.14 3.84
N ILE A 161 -10.59 14.45 3.69
CA ILE A 161 -9.74 15.22 2.77
C ILE A 161 -8.88 16.20 3.56
N ARG A 162 -7.55 16.07 3.41
CA ARG A 162 -6.57 17.01 3.94
C ARG A 162 -6.18 18.03 2.88
N VAL A 163 -6.57 19.29 3.07
CA VAL A 163 -6.16 20.41 2.22
C VAL A 163 -4.86 20.98 2.76
N GLY A 164 -3.75 20.81 2.05
CA GLY A 164 -2.41 21.12 2.54
C GLY A 164 -1.34 20.99 1.45
N GLY A 165 -0.11 20.67 1.85
CA GLY A 165 1.04 20.55 0.93
C GLY A 165 1.99 21.74 1.02
N SER A 166 3.09 21.71 0.26
CA SER A 166 4.25 22.60 0.50
C SER A 166 3.91 24.10 0.43
N LEU A 167 3.00 24.53 -0.44
CA LEU A 167 2.67 25.96 -0.56
C LEU A 167 1.73 26.47 0.55
N GLN A 168 1.20 25.60 1.43
CA GLN A 168 0.33 25.97 2.56
C GLN A 168 0.95 27.09 3.42
N ASP A 169 2.24 27.01 3.70
CA ASP A 169 2.98 28.00 4.50
C ASP A 169 3.28 29.32 3.76
N GLN A 170 2.72 29.49 2.56
CA GLN A 170 2.78 30.71 1.77
C GLN A 170 1.40 31.25 1.38
N VAL A 171 0.32 30.61 1.87
CA VAL A 171 -1.06 31.06 1.63
C VAL A 171 -1.40 32.22 2.56
N LEU A 172 -1.98 33.28 1.99
CA LEU A 172 -2.70 34.33 2.69
C LEU A 172 -4.21 34.10 2.52
N TYR A 173 -5.00 34.37 3.56
CA TYR A 173 -6.45 34.26 3.50
C TYR A 173 -7.08 35.65 3.27
N GLU A 174 -7.92 35.80 2.25
CA GLU A 174 -8.58 37.07 1.89
C GLU A 174 -9.75 37.40 2.82
N VAL A 175 -9.45 37.56 4.10
CA VAL A 175 -10.45 37.71 5.15
C VAL A 175 -9.96 38.67 6.21
N GLY A 176 -10.91 39.34 6.87
CA GLY A 176 -10.62 40.35 7.87
C GLY A 176 -9.94 41.58 7.27
N SER A 177 -8.91 42.08 7.95
CA SER A 177 -8.19 43.31 7.56
C SER A 177 -6.92 43.02 6.75
N LEU A 178 -7.00 42.16 5.73
CA LEU A 178 -5.85 41.81 4.90
C LEU A 178 -5.27 43.08 4.24
N LYS A 179 -4.03 43.42 4.60
CA LYS A 179 -3.36 44.66 4.16
C LYS A 179 -2.77 44.59 2.75
N SER A 180 -2.63 43.40 2.20
CA SER A 180 -1.97 43.16 0.92
C SER A 180 -2.98 42.68 -0.13
N PRO A 181 -2.77 42.99 -1.42
CA PRO A 181 -3.61 42.46 -2.49
C PRO A 181 -3.61 40.93 -2.51
N CYS A 182 -4.77 40.34 -2.74
CA CYS A 182 -4.93 38.90 -2.88
C CYS A 182 -4.55 38.46 -4.29
N HIS A 183 -3.41 37.79 -4.44
CA HIS A 183 -2.90 37.29 -5.72
C HIS A 183 -2.75 35.76 -5.69
N PRO A 184 -2.99 35.07 -6.82
CA PRO A 184 -2.72 33.65 -6.93
C PRO A 184 -1.21 33.38 -6.83
N PHE A 185 -0.84 32.12 -6.60
CA PHE A 185 0.55 31.69 -6.69
C PHE A 185 1.12 31.97 -8.08
N GLN A 186 2.33 32.51 -8.12
CA GLN A 186 3.07 32.75 -9.36
C GLN A 186 4.48 32.20 -9.21
N LYS A 187 5.05 31.68 -10.30
CA LYS A 187 6.47 31.35 -10.33
C LYS A 187 7.30 32.58 -9.99
N MET A 188 8.16 32.43 -8.99
CA MET A 188 9.02 33.49 -8.51
C MET A 188 10.39 32.92 -8.19
N LYS A 189 11.40 33.35 -8.93
CA LYS A 189 12.79 32.97 -8.67
C LYS A 189 13.20 33.46 -7.28
N GLY A 190 13.73 32.55 -6.46
CA GLY A 190 14.11 32.86 -5.08
C GLY A 190 12.96 32.87 -4.08
N GLY A 191 11.71 32.69 -4.52
CA GLY A 191 10.59 32.40 -3.64
C GLY A 191 10.71 31.00 -3.03
N LEU A 192 10.05 30.77 -1.89
CA LEU A 192 10.06 29.46 -1.24
C LEU A 192 9.36 28.44 -2.18
N PHE A 193 10.04 27.32 -2.42
CA PHE A 193 9.69 26.34 -3.46
C PHE A 193 9.61 26.89 -4.90
N GLY A 194 10.16 28.08 -5.17
CA GLY A 194 10.13 28.72 -6.49
C GLY A 194 8.82 29.46 -6.80
N PHE A 195 8.00 29.74 -5.78
CA PHE A 195 6.73 30.44 -5.92
C PHE A 195 6.64 31.67 -5.01
N SER A 196 5.77 32.60 -5.39
CA SER A 196 5.36 33.73 -4.56
C SER A 196 4.50 33.27 -3.39
N LYS A 197 4.16 34.19 -2.49
CA LYS A 197 2.95 34.01 -1.67
C LYS A 197 1.73 33.89 -2.59
N GLY A 198 0.79 33.05 -2.21
CA GLY A 198 -0.50 32.89 -2.86
C GLY A 198 -1.61 33.31 -1.92
N CYS A 199 -2.83 33.41 -2.44
CA CYS A 199 -3.96 33.86 -1.67
C CYS A 199 -5.20 33.00 -1.93
N LEU A 200 -5.88 32.61 -0.85
CA LEU A 200 -7.19 31.95 -0.88
C LEU A 200 -8.28 33.02 -0.73
N GLN A 201 -9.02 33.25 -1.80
CA GLN A 201 -10.20 34.11 -1.79
C GLN A 201 -11.35 33.44 -1.02
N MET A 202 -12.10 34.20 -0.22
CA MET A 202 -13.20 33.63 0.57
C MET A 202 -14.34 33.08 -0.29
N LYS A 203 -14.52 33.61 -1.51
CA LYS A 203 -15.43 32.99 -2.49
C LYS A 203 -15.02 31.55 -2.80
N ARG A 204 -13.72 31.30 -3.04
CA ARG A 204 -13.21 29.96 -3.31
C ARG A 204 -13.29 29.06 -2.07
N TRP A 205 -13.06 29.63 -0.89
CA TRP A 205 -13.26 28.92 0.38
C TRP A 205 -14.73 28.48 0.56
N ASP A 206 -15.69 29.34 0.22
CA ASP A 206 -17.12 29.01 0.23
C ASP A 206 -17.44 27.87 -0.75
N GLU A 207 -16.93 27.96 -1.99
CA GLU A 207 -17.10 26.90 -3.00
C GLU A 207 -16.57 25.53 -2.54
N LEU A 208 -15.37 25.50 -1.93
CA LEU A 208 -14.78 24.29 -1.36
C LEU A 208 -15.66 23.71 -0.26
N ASN A 209 -16.13 24.53 0.69
CA ASN A 209 -16.92 24.05 1.81
C ASN A 209 -18.31 23.57 1.39
N HIS A 210 -18.96 24.23 0.42
CA HIS A 210 -20.21 23.71 -0.17
C HIS A 210 -19.98 22.34 -0.81
N PHE A 211 -18.92 22.20 -1.60
CA PHE A 211 -18.55 20.92 -2.20
C PHE A 211 -18.27 19.82 -1.16
N PHE A 212 -17.55 20.15 -0.08
CA PHE A 212 -17.27 19.20 1.00
C PHE A 212 -18.54 18.77 1.74
N ASP A 213 -19.49 19.68 1.98
CA ASP A 213 -20.77 19.36 2.61
C ASP A 213 -21.63 18.47 1.69
N ASP A 214 -21.75 18.84 0.41
CA ASP A 214 -22.51 18.10 -0.62
C ASP A 214 -22.00 16.66 -0.81
N THR A 215 -20.68 16.46 -0.66
CA THR A 215 -20.03 15.15 -0.77
C THR A 215 -19.92 14.41 0.57
N GLY A 216 -20.16 15.08 1.69
CA GLY A 216 -20.06 14.49 3.04
C GLY A 216 -18.62 14.19 3.47
N VAL A 217 -17.68 15.05 3.08
CA VAL A 217 -16.25 14.95 3.41
C VAL A 217 -15.97 15.38 4.85
N LEU A 218 -15.04 14.70 5.50
CA LEU A 218 -14.42 15.16 6.74
C LEU A 218 -13.19 16.01 6.41
N VAL A 219 -13.25 17.31 6.69
CA VAL A 219 -12.20 18.25 6.27
C VAL A 219 -11.09 18.37 7.32
N THR A 220 -9.85 18.12 6.90
CA THR A 220 -8.64 18.57 7.60
C THR A 220 -8.05 19.74 6.83
N PHE A 221 -7.94 20.93 7.42
CA PHE A 221 -7.38 22.09 6.74
C PHE A 221 -6.07 22.56 7.36
N GLY A 222 -5.04 22.70 6.52
CA GLY A 222 -3.72 23.15 6.94
C GLY A 222 -3.58 24.68 6.96
N LEU A 223 -3.14 25.20 8.11
CA LEU A 223 -2.89 26.62 8.36
C LEU A 223 -1.45 27.01 8.00
N ASN A 224 -1.26 28.25 7.56
CA ASN A 224 0.06 28.82 7.31
C ASN A 224 0.80 29.10 8.64
N ALA A 225 1.81 28.28 8.94
CA ALA A 225 2.63 28.40 10.15
C ALA A 225 3.84 29.32 10.00
N LEU A 226 4.14 29.82 8.79
CA LEU A 226 5.21 30.80 8.53
C LEU A 226 4.70 32.25 8.50
N HIS A 227 3.39 32.49 8.64
CA HIS A 227 2.86 33.85 8.70
C HIS A 227 3.49 34.66 9.85
N GLY A 228 3.97 35.87 9.54
CA GLY A 228 4.68 36.76 10.48
C GLY A 228 6.15 36.41 10.75
N ARG A 229 6.63 35.24 10.32
CA ARG A 229 8.02 34.82 10.53
C ARG A 229 8.97 35.38 9.48
N HIS A 230 10.26 35.30 9.79
CA HIS A 230 11.33 35.69 8.89
C HIS A 230 12.41 34.59 8.79
N PRO A 231 13.05 34.44 7.62
CA PRO A 231 14.18 33.53 7.49
C PRO A 231 15.34 34.05 8.33
N SER A 232 15.82 33.21 9.24
CA SER A 232 17.00 33.48 10.08
C SER A 232 18.28 32.89 9.47
N SER A 233 18.14 31.84 8.66
CA SER A 233 19.18 31.26 7.79
C SER A 233 18.51 30.64 6.57
N HIS A 234 19.25 29.90 5.72
CA HIS A 234 18.72 29.34 4.47
C HIS A 234 17.39 28.59 4.62
N THR A 235 17.25 27.72 5.62
CA THR A 235 16.02 26.94 5.86
C THR A 235 15.38 27.20 7.21
N VAL A 236 16.02 27.92 8.12
CA VAL A 236 15.52 28.10 9.49
C VAL A 236 14.74 29.40 9.60
N TRP A 237 13.49 29.31 10.04
CA TRP A 237 12.59 30.44 10.24
C TRP A 237 12.46 30.77 11.71
N GLY A 238 12.64 32.06 12.02
CA GLY A 238 12.56 32.61 13.37
C GLY A 238 11.43 33.64 13.50
N GLY A 239 11.22 34.09 14.74
CA GLY A 239 10.11 34.96 15.11
C GLY A 239 8.85 34.20 15.51
N ASP A 240 7.99 34.90 16.24
CA ASP A 240 6.71 34.38 16.69
C ASP A 240 5.72 34.28 15.53
N TRP A 241 4.82 33.30 15.60
CA TRP A 241 3.75 33.17 14.62
C TRP A 241 2.70 34.27 14.83
N ASP A 242 2.41 35.01 13.75
CA ASP A 242 1.29 35.94 13.70
C ASP A 242 0.01 35.14 13.38
N SER A 243 -0.86 35.02 14.38
CA SER A 243 -2.09 34.24 14.29
C SER A 243 -3.26 35.00 13.69
N SER A 244 -3.12 36.30 13.40
CA SER A 244 -4.25 37.17 13.02
C SER A 244 -4.97 36.68 11.75
N ASN A 245 -4.22 36.34 10.70
CA ASN A 245 -4.83 35.88 9.45
C ASN A 245 -5.52 34.51 9.58
N ALA A 246 -4.94 33.58 10.36
CA ALA A 246 -5.57 32.29 10.66
C ALA A 246 -6.80 32.44 11.56
N TYR A 247 -6.74 33.35 12.55
CA TYR A 247 -7.88 33.68 13.42
C TYR A 247 -9.07 34.17 12.57
N ASP A 248 -8.83 35.11 11.65
CA ASP A 248 -9.87 35.65 10.79
C ASP A 248 -10.49 34.59 9.87
N LEU A 249 -9.68 33.66 9.32
CA LEU A 249 -10.17 32.51 8.54
C LEU A 249 -11.06 31.59 9.38
N ILE A 250 -10.60 31.19 10.56
CA ILE A 250 -11.35 30.28 11.44
C ILE A 250 -12.66 30.95 11.87
N ASN A 251 -12.62 32.22 12.24
CA ASN A 251 -13.80 32.98 12.62
C ASN A 251 -14.81 33.10 11.47
N TYR A 252 -14.35 33.40 10.25
CA TYR A 252 -15.19 33.42 9.06
C TYR A 252 -15.82 32.05 8.80
N THR A 253 -15.03 30.98 8.88
CA THR A 253 -15.48 29.59 8.70
C THR A 253 -16.61 29.24 9.67
N ILE A 254 -16.46 29.59 10.96
CA ILE A 254 -17.50 29.39 11.98
C ILE A 254 -18.73 30.25 11.67
N SER A 255 -18.55 31.51 11.27
CA SER A 255 -19.66 32.42 10.96
C SER A 255 -20.55 31.94 9.81
N LYS A 256 -19.96 31.19 8.88
CA LYS A 256 -20.64 30.59 7.72
C LYS A 256 -21.28 29.23 8.06
N GLY A 257 -21.04 28.69 9.26
CA GLY A 257 -21.53 27.39 9.67
C GLY A 257 -20.77 26.21 9.07
N TYR A 258 -19.62 26.45 8.44
CA TYR A 258 -18.82 25.39 7.84
C TYR A 258 -18.15 24.52 8.89
N LYS A 259 -18.08 23.22 8.61
CA LYS A 259 -17.54 22.21 9.51
C LYS A 259 -16.15 21.79 9.05
N ILE A 260 -15.14 22.18 9.83
CA ILE A 260 -13.78 21.69 9.68
C ILE A 260 -13.52 20.70 10.80
N ASP A 261 -13.32 19.43 10.45
CA ASP A 261 -13.13 18.37 11.43
C ASP A 261 -11.83 18.55 12.23
N SER A 262 -10.79 19.03 11.55
CA SER A 262 -9.49 19.28 12.18
C SER A 262 -8.68 20.37 11.49
N TRP A 263 -7.91 21.10 12.28
CA TRP A 263 -6.97 22.12 11.82
C TRP A 263 -5.54 21.60 11.95
N GLU A 264 -4.79 21.59 10.86
CA GLU A 264 -3.37 21.25 10.84
C GLU A 264 -2.49 22.51 10.86
N PHE A 265 -1.34 22.47 11.52
CA PHE A 265 -0.46 23.64 11.65
C PHE A 265 0.81 23.51 10.80
N GLY A 266 0.87 24.19 9.66
CA GLY A 266 2.04 24.17 8.77
C GLY A 266 2.28 22.84 8.04
N ASN A 267 3.30 22.83 7.18
CA ASN A 267 3.66 21.68 6.36
C ASN A 267 5.19 21.52 6.29
N GLU A 268 5.70 20.36 6.71
CA GLU A 268 7.10 19.93 6.59
C GLU A 268 8.12 20.87 7.25
N LEU A 269 7.72 21.51 8.35
CA LEU A 269 8.58 22.41 9.13
C LEU A 269 9.39 21.70 10.23
N SER A 270 9.17 20.39 10.42
CA SER A 270 9.80 19.58 11.47
C SER A 270 11.23 19.15 11.11
N GLY A 271 12.07 19.01 12.14
CA GLY A 271 13.47 18.57 11.97
C GLY A 271 14.28 19.53 11.11
N LYS A 272 14.83 19.04 10.00
CA LYS A 272 15.56 19.86 9.01
C LYS A 272 14.63 20.64 8.07
N GLY A 273 13.36 20.24 8.01
CA GLY A 273 12.33 20.75 7.13
C GLY A 273 12.60 20.55 5.65
N ILE A 274 11.58 20.82 4.82
CA ILE A 274 11.69 20.86 3.36
C ILE A 274 11.50 22.31 2.93
N GLY A 275 12.57 22.96 2.48
CA GLY A 275 12.59 24.39 2.15
C GLY A 275 12.55 25.34 3.35
N ALA A 276 11.77 25.03 4.38
CA ALA A 276 11.63 25.79 5.62
C ALA A 276 11.56 24.87 6.85
N SER A 277 12.00 25.36 8.00
CA SER A 277 12.02 24.65 9.28
C SER A 277 11.81 25.61 10.45
N VAL A 278 11.16 25.12 11.50
CA VAL A 278 10.96 25.85 12.77
C VAL A 278 11.40 24.96 13.91
N SER A 279 12.09 25.53 14.91
CA SER A 279 12.52 24.77 16.09
C SER A 279 11.31 24.20 16.83
N ALA A 280 11.41 22.97 17.35
CA ALA A 280 10.32 22.31 18.07
C ALA A 280 9.81 23.15 19.27
N VAL A 281 10.70 23.89 19.93
CA VAL A 281 10.34 24.79 21.05
C VAL A 281 9.46 25.94 20.58
N GLN A 282 9.87 26.65 19.53
CA GLN A 282 9.07 27.76 19.01
C GLN A 282 7.75 27.23 18.44
N TYR A 283 7.81 26.20 17.60
CA TYR A 283 6.65 25.59 16.99
C TYR A 283 5.63 25.09 18.05
N GLY A 284 6.11 24.52 19.16
CA GLY A 284 5.25 24.12 20.28
C GLY A 284 4.57 25.28 21.00
N LYS A 285 5.26 26.43 21.20
CA LYS A 285 4.63 27.65 21.75
C LYS A 285 3.53 28.17 20.83
N ASP A 286 3.78 28.14 19.52
CA ASP A 286 2.81 28.61 18.53
C ASP A 286 1.56 27.70 18.48
N LEU A 287 1.73 26.39 18.68
CA LEU A 287 0.59 25.46 18.84
C LEU A 287 -0.23 25.69 20.11
N ILE A 288 0.41 26.05 21.23
CA ILE A 288 -0.33 26.43 22.45
C ILE A 288 -1.19 27.66 22.16
N LYS A 289 -0.62 28.68 21.50
CA LYS A 289 -1.37 29.87 21.06
C LYS A 289 -2.51 29.52 20.10
N LEU A 290 -2.30 28.62 19.13
CA LEU A 290 -3.37 28.15 18.24
C LEU A 290 -4.46 27.40 19.02
N LYS A 291 -4.10 26.59 20.02
CA LYS A 291 -5.07 25.91 20.88
C LYS A 291 -5.95 26.90 21.64
N GLU A 292 -5.37 27.98 22.16
CA GLU A 292 -6.11 29.07 22.82
C GLU A 292 -7.07 29.78 21.86
N VAL A 293 -6.61 30.06 20.63
CA VAL A 293 -7.45 30.63 19.56
C VAL A 293 -8.65 29.72 19.26
N LEU A 294 -8.41 28.43 19.04
CA LEU A 294 -9.46 27.45 18.78
C LEU A 294 -10.43 27.34 19.96
N HIS A 295 -9.92 27.30 21.19
CA HIS A 295 -10.76 27.25 22.38
C HIS A 295 -11.67 28.48 22.49
N SER A 296 -11.13 29.67 22.24
CA SER A 296 -11.88 30.93 22.27
C SER A 296 -12.97 30.98 21.19
N LEU A 297 -12.59 30.73 19.93
CA LEU A 297 -13.49 30.82 18.79
C LEU A 297 -14.59 29.76 18.81
N TYR A 298 -14.25 28.53 19.21
CA TYR A 298 -15.22 27.44 19.28
C TYR A 298 -15.93 27.36 20.64
N ASN A 299 -15.72 28.28 21.60
CA ASN A 299 -16.23 28.13 22.98
C ASN A 299 -17.73 27.77 23.04
N ASN A 300 -18.56 28.49 22.26
CA ASN A 300 -20.01 28.28 22.19
C ASN A 300 -20.46 27.20 21.20
N SER A 301 -19.54 26.53 20.53
CA SER A 301 -19.83 25.44 19.60
C SER A 301 -19.92 24.10 20.34
N ASN A 302 -20.92 23.30 20.01
CA ASN A 302 -21.01 21.90 20.46
C ASN A 302 -19.97 21.00 19.78
N PHE A 303 -19.42 21.44 18.65
CA PHE A 303 -18.36 20.77 17.92
C PHE A 303 -17.01 21.44 18.21
N LYS A 304 -15.99 20.64 18.56
CA LYS A 304 -14.61 21.10 18.76
C LYS A 304 -13.68 20.38 17.77
N PRO A 305 -12.99 21.10 16.86
CA PRO A 305 -12.07 20.47 15.93
C PRO A 305 -10.82 19.94 16.63
N LEU A 306 -10.21 18.91 16.04
CA LEU A 306 -8.91 18.41 16.48
C LEU A 306 -7.79 19.35 16.05
N LEU A 307 -6.76 19.50 16.88
CA LEU A 307 -5.51 20.15 16.50
C LEU A 307 -4.47 19.10 16.08
N VAL A 308 -4.00 19.24 14.84
CA VAL A 308 -3.18 18.26 14.11
C VAL A 308 -1.81 18.88 13.80
N ALA A 309 -0.72 18.16 14.06
CA ALA A 309 0.65 18.63 13.85
C ALA A 309 1.66 17.48 13.87
N PRO A 310 2.89 17.62 13.35
CA PRO A 310 3.41 18.81 12.66
C PRO A 310 3.27 18.80 11.13
N GLY A 311 2.65 17.78 10.54
CA GLY A 311 2.50 17.67 9.09
C GLY A 311 3.85 17.57 8.37
N GLY A 312 4.81 16.79 8.90
CA GLY A 312 6.16 16.69 8.34
C GLY A 312 6.81 15.33 8.48
N PHE A 313 8.08 15.20 8.09
CA PHE A 313 8.79 13.93 8.27
C PHE A 313 9.14 13.67 9.74
N TYR A 314 9.02 12.42 10.15
CA TYR A 314 9.33 12.01 11.53
C TYR A 314 10.81 12.26 11.86
N ASN A 315 11.05 12.98 12.94
CA ASN A 315 12.37 13.16 13.52
C ASN A 315 12.25 13.01 15.03
N LYS A 316 12.88 11.99 15.60
CA LYS A 316 12.66 11.57 16.98
C LYS A 316 12.84 12.73 17.99
N ASP A 317 13.99 13.39 17.97
CA ASP A 317 14.30 14.46 18.94
C ASP A 317 13.36 15.65 18.80
N TRP A 318 13.01 16.02 17.56
CA TRP A 318 12.09 17.13 17.30
C TRP A 318 10.68 16.79 17.78
N TYR A 319 10.17 15.58 17.51
CA TYR A 319 8.83 15.15 17.90
C TYR A 319 8.71 14.94 19.42
N ASP A 320 9.72 14.32 20.04
CA ASP A 320 9.82 14.20 21.50
C ASP A 320 9.77 15.60 22.14
N LYS A 321 10.57 16.53 21.62
CA LYS A 321 10.62 17.90 22.14
C LYS A 321 9.31 18.65 21.94
N LEU A 322 8.64 18.46 20.81
CA LEU A 322 7.34 19.06 20.54
C LEU A 322 6.31 18.68 21.62
N LEU A 323 6.18 17.38 21.90
CA LEU A 323 5.22 16.89 22.88
C LEU A 323 5.57 17.34 24.31
N GLN A 324 6.86 17.40 24.65
CA GLN A 324 7.30 17.94 25.94
C GLN A 324 6.97 19.43 26.13
N VAL A 325 7.07 20.22 25.05
CA VAL A 325 6.78 21.66 25.10
C VAL A 325 5.29 21.93 25.12
N THR A 326 4.52 21.22 24.30
CA THR A 326 3.06 21.42 24.17
C THR A 326 2.30 20.86 25.37
N GLY A 327 2.72 19.71 25.89
CA GLY A 327 2.04 19.04 26.99
C GLY A 327 0.64 18.49 26.66
N PRO A 328 -0.05 17.94 27.67
CA PRO A 328 -1.33 17.27 27.47
C PRO A 328 -2.42 18.16 26.87
N GLY A 329 -3.18 17.61 25.92
CA GLY A 329 -4.41 18.23 25.41
C GLY A 329 -4.23 19.34 24.36
N VAL A 330 -2.99 19.69 24.01
CA VAL A 330 -2.71 20.65 22.93
C VAL A 330 -2.79 19.95 21.57
N VAL A 331 -1.87 19.02 21.27
CA VAL A 331 -1.82 18.28 20.01
C VAL A 331 -2.65 16.99 20.14
N ASN A 332 -3.80 16.93 19.46
CA ASN A 332 -4.70 15.77 19.46
C ASN A 332 -4.19 14.65 18.54
N VAL A 333 -3.50 15.04 17.46
CA VAL A 333 -3.00 14.12 16.44
C VAL A 333 -1.56 14.49 16.11
N LEU A 334 -0.67 13.52 16.22
CA LEU A 334 0.71 13.60 15.80
C LEU A 334 0.86 13.04 14.39
N THR A 335 0.87 13.91 13.38
CA THR A 335 0.97 13.54 11.97
C THR A 335 2.42 13.37 11.52
N HIS A 336 2.65 12.49 10.56
CA HIS A 336 3.91 12.46 9.81
C HIS A 336 3.67 12.15 8.33
N HIS A 337 4.67 12.44 7.49
CA HIS A 337 4.64 12.19 6.04
C HIS A 337 5.43 10.94 5.65
N VAL A 338 5.00 10.25 4.58
CA VAL A 338 5.64 9.02 4.08
C VAL A 338 5.95 9.08 2.58
N TYR A 339 7.24 9.14 2.27
CA TYR A 339 7.80 9.04 0.90
C TYR A 339 9.05 8.16 0.91
N ASN A 340 8.86 6.85 1.00
CA ASN A 340 9.91 5.86 1.23
C ASN A 340 10.49 5.19 -0.04
N LEU A 341 10.03 5.55 -1.24
CA LEU A 341 10.55 4.99 -2.51
C LEU A 341 11.67 5.84 -3.14
N GLY A 342 11.70 7.15 -2.84
CA GLY A 342 12.66 8.10 -3.41
C GLY A 342 12.02 9.14 -4.33
N PRO A 343 12.80 9.78 -5.21
CA PRO A 343 12.27 10.80 -6.13
C PRO A 343 11.44 10.18 -7.25
N GLY A 344 10.45 10.92 -7.76
CA GLY A 344 9.65 10.53 -8.93
C GLY A 344 10.45 10.33 -10.22
N SER A 345 11.68 10.84 -10.31
CA SER A 345 12.59 10.63 -11.44
C SER A 345 13.38 9.32 -11.38
N ASP A 346 13.25 8.53 -10.32
CA ASP A 346 14.03 7.30 -10.17
C ASP A 346 13.57 6.23 -11.17
N GLU A 347 14.48 5.78 -12.02
CA GLU A 347 14.22 4.79 -13.08
C GLU A 347 13.97 3.37 -12.53
N HIS A 348 14.18 3.15 -11.23
CA HIS A 348 14.03 1.86 -10.55
C HIS A 348 12.86 1.83 -9.55
N LEU A 349 11.91 2.77 -9.66
CA LEU A 349 10.74 2.82 -8.75
C LEU A 349 9.95 1.51 -8.76
N ASP A 350 9.70 0.91 -9.92
CA ASP A 350 8.99 -0.37 -10.03
C ASP A 350 9.69 -1.50 -9.25
N ARG A 351 11.01 -1.61 -9.36
CA ARG A 351 11.81 -2.58 -8.61
C ARG A 351 11.74 -2.34 -7.11
N LYS A 352 11.78 -1.08 -6.68
CA LYS A 352 11.67 -0.72 -5.25
C LYS A 352 10.29 -1.00 -4.68
N ILE A 353 9.23 -0.80 -5.49
CA ILE A 353 7.86 -1.11 -5.09
C ILE A 353 7.67 -2.62 -4.92
N LEU A 354 8.35 -3.44 -5.71
CA LEU A 354 8.28 -4.90 -5.63
C LEU A 354 9.32 -5.54 -4.69
N ASP A 355 10.14 -4.73 -4.02
CA ASP A 355 11.19 -5.20 -3.11
C ASP A 355 10.66 -5.21 -1.66
N PRO A 356 10.44 -6.40 -1.06
CA PRO A 356 9.89 -6.50 0.29
C PRO A 356 10.79 -5.86 1.36
N GLU A 357 12.11 -5.86 1.17
CA GLU A 357 13.02 -5.22 2.13
C GLU A 357 12.89 -3.69 2.07
N GLN A 358 12.69 -3.12 0.87
CA GLN A 358 12.46 -1.68 0.74
C GLN A 358 11.14 -1.25 1.38
N LEU A 359 10.06 -2.01 1.14
CA LEU A 359 8.74 -1.70 1.70
C LEU A 359 8.75 -1.72 3.23
N SER A 360 9.44 -2.69 3.85
CA SER A 360 9.51 -2.84 5.31
C SER A 360 10.38 -1.80 6.02
N LYS A 361 11.18 -0.98 5.33
CA LYS A 361 12.00 0.07 5.99
C LYS A 361 11.18 1.10 6.78
N VAL A 362 9.94 1.35 6.34
CA VAL A 362 9.03 2.31 6.98
C VAL A 362 8.61 1.87 8.39
N GLU A 363 8.66 0.56 8.70
CA GLU A 363 8.23 0.01 10.00
C GLU A 363 8.95 0.67 11.17
N SER A 364 10.24 0.97 11.00
CA SER A 364 11.04 1.69 12.01
C SER A 364 10.47 3.07 12.34
N THR A 365 9.92 3.78 11.35
CA THR A 365 9.30 5.10 11.55
C THR A 365 8.01 4.96 12.37
N PHE A 366 7.15 4.02 11.99
CA PHE A 366 5.90 3.78 12.71
C PHE A 366 6.11 3.28 14.15
N SER A 367 7.08 2.37 14.34
CA SER A 367 7.45 1.88 15.67
C SER A 367 7.98 3.01 16.55
N ASN A 368 8.93 3.80 16.05
CA ASN A 368 9.51 4.90 16.80
C ASN A 368 8.49 5.98 17.14
N LEU A 369 7.59 6.33 16.21
CA LEU A 369 6.50 7.27 16.47
C LEU A 369 5.56 6.73 17.56
N SER A 370 5.22 5.44 17.50
CA SER A 370 4.41 4.79 18.53
C SER A 370 5.07 4.87 19.91
N GLU A 371 6.39 4.67 19.99
CA GLU A 371 7.16 4.83 21.22
C GLU A 371 7.18 6.28 21.73
N THR A 372 7.35 7.26 20.84
CA THR A 372 7.28 8.69 21.20
C THR A 372 5.93 9.07 21.78
N ILE A 373 4.83 8.62 21.16
CA ILE A 373 3.46 8.83 21.69
C ILE A 373 3.30 8.13 23.04
N LYS A 374 3.71 6.87 23.15
CA LYS A 374 3.69 6.11 24.42
C LYS A 374 4.57 6.69 25.52
N LYS A 375 5.49 7.61 25.23
CA LYS A 375 6.38 8.19 26.25
C LYS A 375 6.01 9.62 26.61
N TYR A 376 5.63 10.42 25.62
CA TYR A 376 5.47 11.87 25.79
C TYR A 376 4.09 12.38 25.39
N GLY A 377 3.19 11.56 24.84
CA GLY A 377 1.97 12.04 24.22
C GLY A 377 0.80 11.07 24.25
N HIS A 378 0.57 10.37 25.37
CA HIS A 378 -0.49 9.36 25.50
C HIS A 378 -1.91 9.82 25.13
N TRP A 379 -2.15 11.14 25.09
CA TRP A 379 -3.41 11.76 24.66
C TRP A 379 -3.53 11.95 23.15
N SER A 380 -2.45 11.75 22.40
CA SER A 380 -2.37 12.00 20.96
C SER A 380 -2.40 10.69 20.17
N SER A 381 -2.94 10.75 18.96
CA SER A 381 -2.98 9.62 18.03
C SER A 381 -2.02 9.80 16.86
N ALA A 382 -1.48 8.71 16.32
CA ALA A 382 -0.60 8.74 15.15
C ALA A 382 -1.40 8.72 13.85
N TRP A 383 -1.18 9.68 12.97
CA TRP A 383 -1.74 9.71 11.62
C TRP A 383 -0.60 9.82 10.59
N VAL A 384 -0.81 9.27 9.39
CA VAL A 384 -0.06 9.64 8.19
C VAL A 384 -0.86 10.76 7.51
N GLY A 385 -0.35 11.99 7.61
CA GLY A 385 -1.01 13.19 7.09
C GLY A 385 -0.84 13.41 5.59
N GLU A 386 0.19 12.79 5.00
CA GLU A 386 0.50 12.86 3.58
C GLU A 386 1.42 11.69 3.17
N ALA A 387 1.11 11.00 2.08
CA ALA A 387 1.97 9.93 1.55
C ALA A 387 1.76 9.69 0.06
N GLY A 388 2.84 9.62 -0.71
CA GLY A 388 2.79 9.34 -2.16
C GLY A 388 3.81 8.32 -2.65
N GLY A 389 4.60 7.73 -1.73
CA GLY A 389 5.64 6.75 -2.02
C GLY A 389 6.87 7.38 -2.64
N ALA A 390 6.73 7.94 -3.83
CA ALA A 390 7.73 8.75 -4.51
C ALA A 390 7.43 10.25 -4.40
N PHE A 391 8.39 11.03 -3.90
CA PHE A 391 8.26 12.49 -3.78
C PHE A 391 8.47 13.19 -5.13
N ASN A 392 8.32 14.52 -5.18
CA ASN A 392 8.37 15.32 -6.43
C ASN A 392 7.33 14.86 -7.46
N SER A 393 6.06 14.88 -7.03
CA SER A 393 4.89 14.58 -7.86
C SER A 393 4.76 13.12 -8.33
N GLY A 394 5.46 12.17 -7.72
CA GLY A 394 5.37 10.74 -8.07
C GLY A 394 6.05 10.37 -9.39
N GLY A 395 6.23 9.07 -9.61
CA GLY A 395 6.85 8.52 -10.81
C GLY A 395 5.91 8.53 -12.01
N ARG A 396 6.33 9.17 -13.10
CA ARG A 396 5.57 9.21 -14.35
C ARG A 396 5.41 7.79 -14.91
N GLN A 397 4.19 7.39 -15.25
CA GLN A 397 3.84 6.04 -15.74
C GLN A 397 4.16 4.91 -14.73
N ILE A 398 4.28 5.25 -13.44
CA ILE A 398 4.52 4.29 -12.36
C ILE A 398 3.49 4.53 -11.26
N SER A 399 3.47 5.72 -10.66
CA SER A 399 2.66 6.02 -9.47
C SER A 399 1.16 6.08 -9.73
N ASN A 400 0.72 6.15 -11.00
CA ASN A 400 -0.67 6.10 -11.43
C ASN A 400 -1.05 4.76 -12.07
N THR A 401 -0.26 3.71 -11.85
CA THR A 401 -0.44 2.39 -12.49
C THR A 401 -0.56 1.28 -11.45
N PHE A 402 -0.98 0.09 -11.86
CA PHE A 402 -1.23 -1.04 -10.96
C PHE A 402 -0.03 -1.40 -10.09
N VAL A 403 1.21 -1.25 -10.59
CA VAL A 403 2.41 -1.54 -9.80
C VAL A 403 2.45 -0.73 -8.51
N ASN A 404 1.92 0.48 -8.47
CA ASN A 404 1.94 1.31 -7.26
C ASN A 404 0.99 0.79 -6.17
N SER A 405 -0.01 -0.02 -6.53
CA SER A 405 -0.95 -0.61 -5.58
C SER A 405 -0.29 -1.59 -4.62
N PHE A 406 0.82 -2.24 -5.02
CA PHE A 406 1.65 -3.05 -4.12
C PHE A 406 2.20 -2.20 -2.97
N TRP A 407 2.84 -1.07 -3.28
CA TRP A 407 3.33 -0.16 -2.25
C TRP A 407 2.16 0.37 -1.43
N TYR A 408 1.11 0.89 -2.07
CA TYR A 408 0.06 1.60 -1.36
C TYR A 408 -0.69 0.71 -0.36
N LEU A 409 -1.17 -0.46 -0.79
CA LEU A 409 -1.86 -1.40 0.09
C LEU A 409 -0.94 -1.98 1.17
N ASP A 410 0.34 -2.17 0.86
CA ASP A 410 1.32 -2.60 1.85
C ASP A 410 1.57 -1.54 2.93
N GLN A 411 1.68 -0.27 2.55
CA GLN A 411 1.84 0.82 3.52
C GLN A 411 0.61 0.98 4.41
N LEU A 412 -0.60 0.80 3.87
CA LEU A 412 -1.84 0.78 4.67
C LEU A 412 -1.80 -0.37 5.69
N GLY A 413 -1.41 -1.56 5.26
CA GLY A 413 -1.23 -2.75 6.11
C GLY A 413 -0.19 -2.56 7.21
N ILE A 414 0.98 -2.01 6.88
CA ILE A 414 2.01 -1.74 7.88
C ILE A 414 1.52 -0.68 8.88
N ALA A 415 1.00 0.46 8.40
CA ALA A 415 0.59 1.56 9.25
C ALA A 415 -0.48 1.15 10.27
N SER A 416 -1.44 0.31 9.86
CA SER A 416 -2.52 -0.16 10.73
C SER A 416 -2.01 -0.97 11.92
N ARG A 417 -1.00 -1.83 11.71
CA ARG A 417 -0.37 -2.65 12.77
C ARG A 417 0.32 -1.81 13.86
N TYR A 418 0.74 -0.60 13.53
CA TYR A 418 1.34 0.35 14.47
C TYR A 418 0.33 1.37 15.03
N ASN A 419 -0.96 1.02 15.03
CA ASN A 419 -2.02 1.83 15.62
C ASN A 419 -2.13 3.25 15.02
N THR A 420 -1.75 3.40 13.74
CA THR A 420 -1.99 4.60 12.96
C THR A 420 -3.48 4.68 12.65
N LYS A 421 -4.11 5.83 12.94
CA LYS A 421 -5.57 5.97 12.84
C LYS A 421 -6.06 6.42 11.47
N VAL A 422 -5.26 7.18 10.73
CA VAL A 422 -5.61 7.74 9.42
C VAL A 422 -4.40 7.69 8.49
N TYR A 423 -4.63 7.41 7.21
CA TYR A 423 -3.61 7.42 6.16
C TYR A 423 -4.06 8.24 4.95
N CYS A 424 -3.50 9.44 4.82
CA CYS A 424 -3.84 10.38 3.74
C CYS A 424 -2.94 10.18 2.52
N ARG A 425 -3.54 9.69 1.43
CA ARG A 425 -2.88 9.56 0.12
C ARG A 425 -2.72 10.93 -0.53
N GLN A 426 -1.47 11.27 -0.82
CA GLN A 426 -1.09 12.30 -1.77
C GLN A 426 -1.23 11.73 -3.20
N THR A 427 -2.21 12.16 -4.00
CA THR A 427 -3.34 13.08 -3.72
C THR A 427 -4.66 12.43 -4.15
N LEU A 428 -5.79 13.07 -3.85
CA LEU A 428 -7.06 12.78 -4.52
C LEU A 428 -6.93 12.99 -6.04
N ILE A 429 -6.36 14.11 -6.47
CA ILE A 429 -6.13 14.47 -7.86
C ILE A 429 -4.88 15.35 -7.98
N GLY A 430 -4.18 15.28 -9.11
CA GLY A 430 -2.92 16.01 -9.35
C GLY A 430 -1.66 15.19 -9.08
N GLY A 431 -0.56 15.54 -9.74
CA GLY A 431 0.65 14.72 -9.69
C GLY A 431 0.48 13.37 -10.43
N ASN A 432 1.56 12.60 -10.53
CA ASN A 432 1.52 11.25 -11.11
C ASN A 432 1.00 10.20 -10.14
N TYR A 433 0.74 10.55 -8.87
CA TYR A 433 0.26 9.65 -7.83
C TYR A 433 -1.23 9.83 -7.51
N GLY A 434 -1.93 10.72 -8.22
CA GLY A 434 -3.32 11.06 -7.94
C GLY A 434 -4.21 9.83 -8.00
N LEU A 435 -5.14 9.70 -7.04
CA LEU A 435 -6.17 8.65 -7.08
C LEU A 435 -7.05 8.81 -8.32
N LEU A 436 -7.28 10.03 -8.77
CA LEU A 436 -7.94 10.36 -10.02
C LEU A 436 -6.93 10.91 -11.04
N ASP A 437 -7.15 10.60 -12.31
CA ASP A 437 -6.40 11.20 -13.41
C ASP A 437 -6.64 12.72 -13.45
N THR A 438 -5.54 13.48 -13.59
CA THR A 438 -5.54 14.94 -13.50
C THR A 438 -6.39 15.63 -14.58
N THR A 439 -6.62 14.99 -15.73
CA THR A 439 -7.34 15.60 -16.85
C THR A 439 -8.76 15.06 -16.98
N THR A 440 -8.92 13.75 -16.84
CA THR A 440 -10.18 13.05 -17.12
C THR A 440 -11.00 12.76 -15.87
N PHE A 441 -10.42 12.93 -14.67
CA PHE A 441 -11.03 12.55 -13.38
C PHE A 441 -11.35 11.05 -13.26
N VAL A 442 -10.94 10.23 -14.22
CA VAL A 442 -11.13 8.77 -14.18
C VAL A 442 -10.23 8.20 -13.08
N PRO A 443 -10.74 7.28 -12.24
CA PRO A 443 -9.94 6.65 -11.20
C PRO A 443 -8.73 5.87 -11.73
N ASN A 444 -7.57 6.10 -11.11
CA ASN A 444 -6.36 5.28 -11.27
C ASN A 444 -6.43 4.02 -10.40
N PRO A 445 -5.58 2.99 -10.63
CA PRO A 445 -5.59 1.73 -9.88
C PRO A 445 -5.60 1.87 -8.35
N ASP A 446 -4.89 2.85 -7.80
CA ASP A 446 -4.84 3.07 -6.36
C ASP A 446 -6.15 3.57 -5.75
N TYR A 447 -7.03 4.19 -6.55
CA TYR A 447 -8.38 4.53 -6.09
C TYR A 447 -9.20 3.28 -5.78
N TYR A 448 -9.17 2.28 -6.67
CA TYR A 448 -9.87 1.02 -6.45
C TYR A 448 -9.26 0.23 -5.29
N SER A 449 -7.94 0.31 -5.10
CA SER A 449 -7.26 -0.22 -3.92
C SER A 449 -7.78 0.40 -2.62
N ALA A 450 -7.88 1.75 -2.58
CA ALA A 450 -8.44 2.48 -1.46
C ALA A 450 -9.93 2.13 -1.24
N LEU A 451 -10.70 1.97 -2.30
CA LEU A 451 -12.13 1.66 -2.23
C LEU A 451 -12.38 0.26 -1.66
N LEU A 452 -11.63 -0.76 -2.11
CA LEU A 452 -11.70 -2.12 -1.54
C LEU A 452 -11.31 -2.12 -0.07
N TRP A 453 -10.21 -1.44 0.29
CA TRP A 453 -9.85 -1.29 1.70
C TRP A 453 -10.99 -0.64 2.48
N HIS A 454 -11.51 0.48 1.98
CA HIS A 454 -12.58 1.23 2.61
C HIS A 454 -13.86 0.40 2.78
N GLN A 455 -14.20 -0.48 1.85
CA GLN A 455 -15.42 -1.31 1.92
C GLN A 455 -15.24 -2.57 2.77
N LEU A 456 -14.05 -3.16 2.81
CA LEU A 456 -13.85 -4.51 3.34
C LEU A 456 -13.08 -4.57 4.66
N MET A 457 -12.09 -3.68 4.87
CA MET A 457 -11.21 -3.70 6.04
C MET A 457 -11.81 -2.86 7.17
N GLY A 458 -12.18 -3.52 8.28
CA GLY A 458 -12.73 -2.85 9.46
C GLY A 458 -11.65 -2.23 10.34
N LYS A 459 -12.07 -1.53 11.40
CA LYS A 459 -11.16 -0.76 12.27
C LYS A 459 -10.25 -1.61 13.16
N THR A 460 -10.68 -2.81 13.53
CA THR A 460 -9.96 -3.67 14.47
C THR A 460 -8.90 -4.47 13.73
N VAL A 461 -7.63 -4.26 14.07
CA VAL A 461 -6.49 -4.92 13.44
C VAL A 461 -6.14 -6.20 14.20
N LEU A 462 -5.99 -7.31 13.49
CA LEU A 462 -5.66 -8.62 14.04
C LEU A 462 -4.22 -9.00 13.67
N ALA A 463 -3.60 -9.85 14.48
CA ALA A 463 -2.34 -10.47 14.09
C ALA A 463 -2.60 -11.54 13.02
N ALA A 464 -1.79 -11.51 11.96
CA ALA A 464 -1.77 -12.55 10.93
C ALA A 464 -0.33 -12.94 10.65
N ASN A 465 -0.05 -14.24 10.69
CA ASN A 465 1.27 -14.80 10.41
C ASN A 465 1.13 -15.91 9.37
N SER A 466 2.13 -16.06 8.51
CA SER A 466 2.22 -17.17 7.55
C SER A 466 3.33 -18.13 7.94
N ASP A 467 3.14 -19.44 7.71
CA ASP A 467 4.23 -20.42 7.80
C ASP A 467 5.11 -20.47 6.52
N VAL A 468 4.73 -19.69 5.51
CA VAL A 468 5.51 -19.47 4.29
C VAL A 468 6.71 -18.59 4.63
N PHE A 469 7.92 -19.14 4.48
CA PHE A 469 9.18 -18.43 4.73
C PHE A 469 9.62 -17.57 3.54
N SER A 470 8.69 -16.83 2.94
CA SER A 470 8.95 -15.96 1.78
C SER A 470 8.58 -14.51 2.12
N PRO A 471 9.54 -13.56 2.06
CA PRO A 471 9.25 -12.15 2.31
C PRO A 471 8.35 -11.54 1.23
N SER A 472 8.16 -12.25 0.11
CA SER A 472 7.31 -11.84 -1.00
C SER A 472 5.82 -12.03 -0.74
N LEU A 473 5.42 -12.84 0.26
CA LEU A 473 4.03 -12.96 0.69
C LEU A 473 3.77 -12.05 1.89
N ARG A 474 2.97 -11.01 1.69
CA ARG A 474 2.61 -10.05 2.75
C ARG A 474 1.14 -10.24 3.12
N THR A 475 0.87 -10.29 4.42
CA THR A 475 -0.44 -10.70 4.96
C THR A 475 -0.87 -9.74 6.06
N TYR A 476 -2.08 -9.21 5.94
CA TYR A 476 -2.71 -8.35 6.94
C TYR A 476 -4.13 -8.83 7.22
N ALA A 477 -4.57 -8.74 8.47
CA ALA A 477 -5.91 -9.16 8.87
C ALA A 477 -6.60 -8.09 9.71
N HIS A 478 -7.85 -7.82 9.40
CA HIS A 478 -8.72 -6.95 10.16
C HIS A 478 -10.05 -7.68 10.41
N CYS A 479 -10.80 -7.25 11.42
CA CYS A 479 -12.23 -7.58 11.44
C CYS A 479 -12.90 -7.02 10.18
N SER A 480 -13.90 -7.71 9.64
CA SER A 480 -14.59 -7.24 8.44
C SER A 480 -15.37 -5.96 8.73
N LYS A 481 -15.36 -5.00 7.81
CA LYS A 481 -16.10 -3.75 7.98
C LYS A 481 -17.60 -4.00 7.88
N GLY A 482 -18.35 -3.56 8.89
CA GLY A 482 -19.82 -3.58 8.90
C GLY A 482 -20.48 -4.96 9.00
N ARG A 483 -19.71 -6.04 9.21
CA ARG A 483 -20.22 -7.41 9.31
C ARG A 483 -19.30 -8.30 10.16
N ASP A 484 -19.84 -9.43 10.61
CA ASP A 484 -19.10 -10.41 11.41
C ASP A 484 -18.05 -11.15 10.57
N GLY A 485 -16.94 -11.51 11.20
CA GLY A 485 -15.83 -12.23 10.57
C GLY A 485 -14.58 -11.37 10.36
N ILE A 486 -13.69 -11.85 9.48
CA ILE A 486 -12.41 -11.21 9.20
C ILE A 486 -12.24 -10.93 7.71
N THR A 487 -11.45 -9.91 7.39
CA THR A 487 -10.97 -9.62 6.04
C THR A 487 -9.44 -9.71 6.05
N LEU A 488 -8.89 -10.48 5.11
CA LEU A 488 -7.46 -10.55 4.83
C LEU A 488 -7.11 -9.69 3.63
N LEU A 489 -5.94 -9.04 3.68
CA LEU A 489 -5.23 -8.52 2.53
C LEU A 489 -3.98 -9.36 2.32
N LEU A 490 -3.86 -9.96 1.14
CA LEU A 490 -2.73 -10.78 0.71
C LEU A 490 -2.04 -10.13 -0.48
N ILE A 491 -0.73 -9.97 -0.40
CA ILE A 491 0.08 -9.35 -1.47
C ILE A 491 1.18 -10.34 -1.84
N ASN A 492 1.25 -10.70 -3.13
CA ASN A 492 2.32 -11.51 -3.68
C ASN A 492 3.26 -10.65 -4.54
N LEU A 493 4.46 -10.40 -4.03
CA LEU A 493 5.53 -9.68 -4.71
C LEU A 493 6.41 -10.59 -5.58
N SER A 494 6.25 -11.91 -5.50
CA SER A 494 7.01 -12.86 -6.31
C SER A 494 6.51 -12.83 -7.75
N ASN A 495 7.45 -12.81 -8.69
CA ASN A 495 7.16 -12.90 -10.13
C ASN A 495 7.18 -14.35 -10.66
N GLN A 496 7.53 -15.32 -9.83
CA GLN A 496 7.66 -16.74 -10.20
C GLN A 496 6.72 -17.63 -9.38
N THR A 497 6.51 -17.28 -8.11
CA THR A 497 5.81 -18.14 -7.14
C THR A 497 4.32 -17.83 -7.12
N ARG A 498 3.52 -18.88 -7.28
CA ARG A 498 2.10 -18.90 -6.96
C ARG A 498 1.92 -19.46 -5.56
N PHE A 499 1.17 -18.77 -4.72
CA PHE A 499 0.87 -19.27 -3.38
C PHE A 499 -0.49 -19.99 -3.35
N ARG A 500 -0.50 -21.14 -2.69
CA ARG A 500 -1.71 -21.91 -2.38
C ARG A 500 -1.90 -21.92 -0.87
N LEU A 501 -2.80 -21.07 -0.39
CA LEU A 501 -2.89 -20.69 1.01
C LEU A 501 -4.16 -21.23 1.67
N MET A 502 -4.01 -21.76 2.88
CA MET A 502 -5.11 -22.15 3.77
C MET A 502 -5.15 -21.19 4.96
N VAL A 503 -6.34 -20.91 5.51
CA VAL A 503 -6.50 -19.98 6.64
C VAL A 503 -7.01 -20.72 7.87
N HIS A 504 -6.40 -20.44 9.02
CA HIS A 504 -6.70 -21.07 10.31
C HIS A 504 -6.88 -20.01 11.40
N ASP A 505 -7.79 -20.30 12.34
CA ASP A 505 -7.84 -19.63 13.63
C ASP A 505 -6.88 -20.28 14.63
N ARG A 506 -6.24 -19.47 15.47
CA ARG A 506 -5.42 -19.93 16.58
C ARG A 506 -6.29 -20.17 17.81
N VAL A 507 -7.01 -21.28 17.84
CA VAL A 507 -7.69 -21.73 19.08
C VAL A 507 -6.61 -22.07 20.13
N PRO A 508 -6.68 -21.54 21.37
CA PRO A 508 -5.76 -21.95 22.42
C PRO A 508 -5.97 -23.43 22.69
N LEU A 509 -4.87 -24.19 22.81
CA LEU A 509 -4.91 -25.55 23.34
C LEU A 509 -5.61 -25.50 24.70
N SER A 510 -6.87 -25.93 24.75
CA SER A 510 -7.56 -26.18 26.00
C SER A 510 -6.79 -27.28 26.73
N ASN A 511 -6.07 -26.90 27.78
CA ASN A 511 -5.55 -27.82 28.78
C ASN A 511 -6.74 -28.63 29.33
N GLY A 512 -6.79 -29.91 29.00
CA GLY A 512 -7.76 -30.82 29.61
C GLY A 512 -7.90 -32.14 28.87
N GLY A 513 -7.25 -33.19 29.39
CA GLY A 513 -7.71 -34.56 29.19
C GLY A 513 -6.64 -35.59 28.83
N ASN A 514 -5.96 -36.09 29.86
CA ASN A 514 -5.38 -37.43 30.00
C ASN A 514 -4.63 -38.05 28.82
N GLU A 515 -3.31 -38.13 29.00
CA GLU A 515 -2.47 -39.21 28.50
C GLU A 515 -3.11 -40.56 28.86
N ASN A 516 -3.54 -41.32 27.85
CA ASN A 516 -3.42 -42.77 27.75
C ASN A 516 -4.24 -43.30 26.56
N SER A 517 -3.58 -43.59 25.44
CA SER A 517 -3.80 -44.83 24.65
C SER A 517 -3.01 -44.83 23.34
N THR A 518 -2.02 -45.73 23.29
CA THR A 518 -1.69 -46.66 22.19
C THR A 518 -1.68 -46.17 20.73
N MET A 519 -0.51 -46.36 20.11
CA MET A 519 -0.28 -46.38 18.66
C MET A 519 -1.33 -47.17 17.89
N ILE A 520 -2.17 -46.50 17.10
CA ILE A 520 -2.90 -47.12 15.98
C ILE A 520 -3.01 -46.12 14.82
N HIS A 521 -2.44 -46.53 13.68
CA HIS A 521 -2.58 -46.05 12.30
C HIS A 521 -2.27 -44.59 11.93
N ALA A 522 -1.26 -44.47 11.07
CA ALA A 522 -0.99 -43.32 10.22
C ALA A 522 -2.17 -43.09 9.24
N GLU A 523 -3.21 -42.39 9.70
CA GLU A 523 -4.16 -41.73 8.80
C GLU A 523 -3.57 -40.37 8.39
N ASN A 524 -3.21 -40.27 7.10
CA ASN A 524 -2.90 -39.08 6.29
C ASN A 524 -2.84 -37.74 7.05
N SER A 525 -1.63 -37.21 7.30
CA SER A 525 -1.44 -35.91 7.96
C SER A 525 -2.19 -34.76 7.26
N PHE A 526 -2.41 -34.85 5.94
CA PHE A 526 -3.23 -33.89 5.21
C PHE A 526 -4.66 -33.79 5.75
N PHE A 527 -5.31 -34.91 6.09
CA PHE A 527 -6.69 -34.91 6.58
C PHE A 527 -6.80 -34.41 8.03
N SER A 528 -5.78 -34.63 8.87
CA SER A 528 -5.75 -34.08 10.22
C SER A 528 -5.47 -32.57 10.21
N HIS A 529 -4.61 -32.08 9.31
CA HIS A 529 -4.44 -30.65 9.04
C HIS A 529 -5.72 -30.01 8.48
N LEU A 530 -6.41 -30.69 7.55
CA LEU A 530 -7.68 -30.25 6.97
C LEU A 530 -8.80 -30.14 8.03
N LYS A 531 -8.95 -31.16 8.89
CA LYS A 531 -9.93 -31.12 10.01
C LYS A 531 -9.65 -29.99 10.99
N ARG A 532 -8.37 -29.64 11.22
CA ARG A 532 -7.94 -28.55 12.11
C ARG A 532 -8.03 -27.16 11.48
N ALA A 533 -8.09 -27.07 10.15
CA ALA A 533 -8.33 -25.82 9.39
C ALA A 533 -9.74 -25.26 9.58
N PHE A 534 -10.67 -26.14 9.89
CA PHE A 534 -12.09 -25.86 9.87
C PHE A 534 -12.75 -26.00 11.25
N SER A 535 -11.96 -26.00 12.33
CA SER A 535 -12.50 -26.11 13.69
C SER A 535 -13.36 -24.90 14.08
N TRP A 536 -13.11 -23.71 13.51
CA TRP A 536 -13.90 -22.50 13.73
C TRP A 536 -15.30 -22.56 13.08
N ILE A 537 -15.50 -23.40 12.07
CA ILE A 537 -16.80 -23.60 11.41
C ILE A 537 -17.80 -24.35 12.34
N GLY A 538 -17.31 -24.88 13.47
CA GLY A 538 -18.09 -25.76 14.36
C GLY A 538 -18.74 -25.12 15.59
N SER A 539 -18.49 -23.85 15.93
CA SER A 539 -18.95 -23.28 17.21
C SER A 539 -20.24 -22.43 17.14
N LYS A 540 -20.59 -21.86 15.98
CA LYS A 540 -21.87 -21.15 15.74
C LYS A 540 -22.32 -21.22 14.27
N GLY A 541 -23.31 -22.06 13.98
CA GLY A 541 -24.12 -21.97 12.75
C GLY A 541 -23.54 -22.67 11.51
N SER A 542 -24.05 -23.86 11.22
CA SER A 542 -23.68 -24.76 10.11
C SER A 542 -24.16 -24.34 8.71
N GLU A 543 -24.14 -23.04 8.33
CA GLU A 543 -24.68 -22.60 7.03
C GLU A 543 -23.70 -21.82 6.13
N VAL A 544 -22.53 -21.42 6.63
CA VAL A 544 -21.61 -20.59 5.84
C VAL A 544 -20.53 -21.46 5.23
N THR A 545 -20.69 -21.80 3.96
CA THR A 545 -19.73 -22.60 3.19
C THR A 545 -18.82 -21.77 2.29
N PHE A 546 -19.00 -20.45 2.20
CA PHE A 546 -18.30 -19.60 1.23
C PHE A 546 -17.57 -18.41 1.87
N ARG A 547 -16.44 -18.06 1.28
CA ARG A 547 -15.70 -16.80 1.46
C ARG A 547 -15.79 -15.97 0.19
N GLU A 548 -15.61 -14.67 0.34
CA GLU A 548 -15.55 -13.73 -0.78
C GLU A 548 -14.09 -13.44 -1.12
N GLU A 549 -13.74 -13.48 -2.41
CA GLU A 549 -12.40 -13.16 -2.90
C GLU A 549 -12.44 -12.04 -3.93
N TYR A 550 -11.53 -11.08 -3.77
CA TYR A 550 -11.36 -9.91 -4.64
C TYR A 550 -9.90 -9.89 -5.11
N HIS A 551 -9.63 -10.58 -6.21
CA HIS A 551 -8.28 -10.67 -6.81
C HIS A 551 -8.02 -9.49 -7.72
N LEU A 552 -6.91 -8.80 -7.48
CA LEU A 552 -6.47 -7.65 -8.25
C LEU A 552 -5.26 -8.01 -9.10
N ASN A 553 -5.36 -7.70 -10.39
CA ASN A 553 -4.31 -7.90 -11.37
C ASN A 553 -4.21 -6.70 -12.30
N ALA A 554 -3.06 -6.54 -12.95
CA ALA A 554 -2.94 -5.61 -14.06
C ALA A 554 -3.59 -6.18 -15.32
N LYS A 555 -4.22 -5.31 -16.12
CA LYS A 555 -4.66 -5.69 -17.46
C LYS A 555 -3.47 -6.19 -18.29
N ASP A 556 -3.69 -7.28 -19.02
CA ASP A 556 -2.71 -7.94 -19.90
C ASP A 556 -1.39 -8.34 -19.20
N ASP A 557 -1.43 -8.59 -17.90
CA ASP A 557 -0.26 -8.84 -17.03
C ASP A 557 0.81 -7.74 -17.08
N TYR A 558 0.44 -6.54 -17.56
CA TYR A 558 1.33 -5.39 -17.66
C TYR A 558 1.23 -4.53 -16.41
N LEU A 559 2.14 -4.71 -15.46
CA LEU A 559 2.11 -4.01 -14.16
C LEU A 559 2.02 -2.48 -14.23
N LYS A 560 2.49 -1.86 -15.32
CA LYS A 560 2.37 -0.39 -15.53
C LYS A 560 1.07 0.00 -16.24
N SER A 561 0.09 -0.89 -16.30
CA SER A 561 -1.26 -0.58 -16.77
C SER A 561 -1.97 0.36 -15.80
N GLN A 562 -2.70 1.33 -16.36
CA GLN A 562 -3.64 2.17 -15.61
C GLN A 562 -5.01 1.48 -15.44
N THR A 563 -5.22 0.33 -16.09
CA THR A 563 -6.42 -0.48 -15.90
C THR A 563 -6.13 -1.63 -14.95
N MET A 564 -6.81 -1.62 -13.81
CA MET A 564 -6.84 -2.71 -12.84
C MET A 564 -7.98 -3.68 -13.19
N LEU A 565 -7.74 -4.97 -13.03
CA LEU A 565 -8.76 -6.00 -13.10
C LEU A 565 -9.17 -6.39 -11.67
N LEU A 566 -10.48 -6.54 -11.43
CA LEU A 566 -11.02 -7.24 -10.27
C LEU A 566 -11.58 -8.58 -10.74
N ASN A 567 -11.06 -9.68 -10.21
CA ASN A 567 -11.51 -11.03 -10.55
C ASN A 567 -11.49 -11.30 -12.08
N GLY A 568 -10.53 -10.69 -12.80
CA GLY A 568 -10.39 -10.78 -14.25
C GLY A 568 -11.22 -9.77 -15.06
N ILE A 569 -12.06 -8.96 -14.41
CA ILE A 569 -12.92 -7.96 -15.05
C ILE A 569 -12.28 -6.57 -14.92
N PRO A 570 -12.10 -5.80 -16.01
CA PRO A 570 -11.60 -4.43 -15.93
C PRO A 570 -12.47 -3.53 -15.06
N LEU A 571 -11.84 -2.81 -14.13
CA LEU A 571 -12.49 -1.76 -13.35
C LEU A 571 -12.46 -0.45 -14.14
N GLU A 572 -13.61 -0.12 -14.72
CA GLU A 572 -13.84 1.08 -15.49
C GLU A 572 -15.14 1.74 -15.02
N LEU A 573 -15.25 3.06 -15.19
CA LEU A 573 -16.51 3.75 -14.90
C LEU A 573 -17.62 3.19 -15.79
N THR A 574 -18.85 3.19 -15.28
CA THR A 574 -20.02 2.87 -16.12
C THR A 574 -20.20 3.93 -17.21
N ASN A 575 -21.06 3.67 -18.19
CA ASN A 575 -21.39 4.66 -19.23
C ASN A 575 -21.93 5.98 -18.67
N ASP A 576 -22.54 5.95 -17.48
CA ASP A 576 -23.05 7.12 -16.75
C ASP A 576 -21.99 7.77 -15.85
N GLY A 577 -20.76 7.27 -15.86
CA GLY A 577 -19.65 7.75 -15.04
C GLY A 577 -19.72 7.33 -13.58
N GLU A 578 -20.48 6.29 -13.25
CA GLU A 578 -20.52 5.74 -11.88
C GLU A 578 -19.31 4.86 -11.61
N ILE A 579 -18.90 4.80 -10.34
CA ILE A 579 -17.91 3.83 -9.87
C ILE A 579 -18.50 2.42 -10.04
N PRO A 580 -17.79 1.47 -10.67
CA PRO A 580 -18.30 0.11 -10.87
C PRO A 580 -18.54 -0.62 -9.55
N THR A 581 -19.47 -1.57 -9.56
CA THR A 581 -19.64 -2.49 -8.43
C THR A 581 -18.38 -3.35 -8.29
N LEU A 582 -17.97 -3.57 -7.05
CA LEU A 582 -16.84 -4.42 -6.72
C LEU A 582 -17.36 -5.78 -6.29
N ASP A 583 -17.65 -6.65 -7.26
CA ASP A 583 -18.28 -7.93 -7.01
C ASP A 583 -17.25 -9.04 -6.67
N PRO A 584 -17.46 -9.81 -5.59
CA PRO A 584 -16.55 -10.89 -5.21
C PRO A 584 -16.74 -12.16 -6.04
N LEU A 585 -15.70 -13.00 -6.04
CA LEU A 585 -15.84 -14.43 -6.31
C LEU A 585 -16.20 -15.16 -5.01
N LEU A 586 -17.23 -16.01 -5.07
CA LEU A 586 -17.62 -16.86 -3.95
C LEU A 586 -16.91 -18.21 -4.05
N ASN A 587 -16.01 -18.48 -3.10
CA ASN A 587 -15.24 -19.71 -3.04
C ASN A 587 -15.54 -20.47 -1.76
N SER A 588 -15.53 -21.80 -1.83
CA SER A 588 -15.73 -22.63 -0.64
C SER A 588 -14.66 -22.30 0.40
N VAL A 589 -15.04 -22.07 1.67
CA VAL A 589 -14.06 -21.84 2.76
C VAL A 589 -13.07 -23.00 2.90
N GLN A 590 -13.42 -24.20 2.42
CA GLN A 590 -12.57 -25.38 2.43
C GLN A 590 -11.55 -25.46 1.29
N SER A 591 -11.75 -24.70 0.21
CA SER A 591 -10.76 -24.64 -0.87
C SER A 591 -9.58 -23.75 -0.46
N PRO A 592 -8.37 -23.99 -0.98
CA PRO A 592 -7.26 -23.07 -0.75
C PRO A 592 -7.45 -21.80 -1.58
N ILE A 593 -6.97 -20.68 -1.04
CA ILE A 593 -6.83 -19.42 -1.78
C ILE A 593 -5.65 -19.58 -2.75
N LEU A 594 -5.87 -19.26 -4.02
CA LEU A 594 -4.83 -19.26 -5.03
C LEU A 594 -4.41 -17.82 -5.33
N LEU A 595 -3.21 -17.43 -4.89
CA LEU A 595 -2.66 -16.10 -5.11
C LEU A 595 -1.60 -16.15 -6.22
N ALA A 596 -1.90 -15.51 -7.34
CA ALA A 596 -1.02 -15.50 -8.52
C ALA A 596 0.28 -14.71 -8.26
N PRO A 597 1.37 -14.97 -9.02
CA PRO A 597 2.54 -14.08 -9.02
C PRO A 597 2.13 -12.64 -9.30
N LEU A 598 2.80 -11.68 -8.65
CA LEU A 598 2.57 -10.24 -8.84
C LEU A 598 1.07 -9.88 -8.83
N SER A 599 0.38 -10.29 -7.76
CA SER A 599 -1.05 -10.04 -7.58
C SER A 599 -1.39 -9.72 -6.13
N ILE A 600 -2.58 -9.17 -5.92
CA ILE A 600 -3.10 -8.77 -4.62
C ILE A 600 -4.49 -9.39 -4.46
N ALA A 601 -4.87 -9.80 -3.25
CA ALA A 601 -6.23 -10.27 -2.99
C ALA A 601 -6.75 -9.74 -1.66
N PHE A 602 -8.01 -9.28 -1.65
CA PHE A 602 -8.80 -9.18 -0.44
C PHE A 602 -9.64 -10.45 -0.28
N VAL A 603 -9.68 -11.02 0.93
CA VAL A 603 -10.43 -12.24 1.20
C VAL A 603 -11.26 -12.06 2.46
N VAL A 604 -12.58 -12.05 2.31
CA VAL A 604 -13.52 -11.94 3.43
C VAL A 604 -13.93 -13.34 3.85
N PHE A 605 -13.77 -13.66 5.13
CA PHE A 605 -14.30 -14.85 5.76
C PHE A 605 -15.49 -14.46 6.63
N PRO A 606 -16.72 -14.53 6.11
CA PRO A 606 -17.91 -14.27 6.91
C PRO A 606 -17.95 -15.24 8.09
N TYR A 607 -18.31 -14.73 9.26
CA TYR A 607 -18.51 -15.55 10.47
C TYR A 607 -17.28 -16.35 10.93
N PHE A 608 -16.06 -15.91 10.56
CA PHE A 608 -14.83 -16.40 11.17
C PHE A 608 -14.88 -16.24 12.69
N ASP A 609 -14.50 -17.27 13.45
CA ASP A 609 -14.51 -17.25 14.92
C ASP A 609 -13.38 -16.34 15.44
N ALA A 610 -13.65 -15.05 15.49
CA ALA A 610 -12.76 -14.04 16.03
C ALA A 610 -13.50 -13.24 17.10
N PRO A 611 -13.35 -13.60 18.40
CA PRO A 611 -13.98 -12.88 19.50
C PRO A 611 -13.71 -11.37 19.51
N ALA A 612 -12.53 -10.92 19.06
CA ALA A 612 -12.20 -9.50 18.93
C ALA A 612 -13.10 -8.75 17.92
N CYS A 613 -13.78 -9.48 17.04
CA CYS A 613 -14.72 -8.95 16.05
C CYS A 613 -16.18 -9.03 16.48
N ALA A 614 -16.49 -9.72 17.59
CA ALA A 614 -17.85 -9.87 18.10
C ALA A 614 -18.28 -8.59 18.82
N GLY A 615 -19.06 -7.73 18.14
CA GLY A 615 -19.56 -6.48 18.73
C GLY A 615 -19.84 -5.36 17.73
N HIS A 616 -19.47 -5.53 16.46
CA HIS A 616 -19.62 -4.49 15.43
C HIS A 616 -21.00 -4.45 14.75
N ARG A 617 -22.04 -5.06 15.32
CA ARG A 617 -23.42 -4.74 14.94
C ARG A 617 -23.67 -3.28 15.28
N LYS A 618 -23.68 -2.41 14.28
CA LYS A 618 -24.36 -1.11 14.40
C LYS A 618 -25.82 -1.42 14.79
N LEU A 619 -26.17 -1.11 16.03
CA LEU A 619 -27.56 -0.94 16.45
C LEU A 619 -28.16 0.26 15.72
#